data_AF-A0A1Q3SNE1-F1
#
_entry.id   AF-A0A1Q3SNE1-F1
#
_cell.length_a   1.000
_cell.length_b   1.000
_cell.length_c   1.000
_cell.angle_alpha   90.00
_cell.angle_beta   90.00
_cell.angle_gamma   90.00
#
_symmetry.space_group_name_H-M   'P 1'
#
loop_
_entity.id
_entity.type
_entity.pdbx_description
1 polymer ?
#
loop_
_entity_poly.entity_id
_entity_poly.type
_entity_poly.pdbx_seq_one_letter_code
_entity_poly.pdbx_strand_id
1 'polypeptide(L)'
;MIIESEDDEPTRQLLNDEVNMAECPHCNQSSRLNIPLLYHDSQQELFIVYVPGLSQLAPEDLAETIRYPYGLLVTKEAERRGIELPEVDDAAYPPGQEELKNQPGAKFHALTQEQAARLLPEYLLRPTIVDTFEVLRTAVQAAMDGMTGQEVVDDMVRLQLINNIISAEDPITRRKVLHHAEPYLNEELYEVIDTLSEQMRAEGQNELIEKLQWVKEQIEKYKNSQKQRLARSRARTGEGEV
;
A
#
# COMPACT_ATOMS: atom_id res chain seq x y z
N MET A 1 9.62 13.54 -1.88
CA MET A 1 9.71 13.63 -3.36
C MET A 1 8.42 13.10 -3.96
N ILE A 2 7.92 13.66 -5.06
CA ILE A 2 6.77 13.10 -5.81
C ILE A 2 7.32 12.64 -7.16
N ILE A 3 6.99 11.42 -7.56
CA ILE A 3 7.30 10.83 -8.85
C ILE A 3 5.97 10.54 -9.52
N GLU A 4 5.77 11.07 -10.72
CA GLU A 4 4.61 10.72 -11.54
C GLU A 4 5.04 9.70 -12.58
N SER A 5 4.16 8.74 -12.90
CA SER A 5 4.42 7.71 -13.90
C SER A 5 4.75 8.27 -15.30
N GLU A 6 4.25 9.48 -15.61
CA GLU A 6 4.53 10.20 -16.85
C GLU A 6 5.94 10.80 -16.92
N ASP A 7 6.64 10.91 -15.79
CA ASP A 7 8.01 11.42 -15.72
C ASP A 7 9.01 10.27 -15.92
N ASP A 8 9.48 10.10 -17.17
CA ASP A 8 10.36 8.97 -17.58
C ASP A 8 11.61 8.82 -16.70
N GLU A 9 12.36 9.90 -16.47
CA GLU A 9 13.65 9.84 -15.79
C GLU A 9 13.53 9.53 -14.29
N PRO A 10 12.71 10.24 -13.50
CA PRO A 10 12.47 9.90 -12.09
C PRO A 10 11.91 8.48 -11.91
N THR A 11 11.01 8.04 -12.79
CA THR A 11 10.44 6.68 -12.73
C THR A 11 11.52 5.63 -13.02
N ARG A 12 12.37 5.83 -14.03
CA ARG A 12 13.52 4.94 -14.29
C ARG A 12 14.50 4.89 -13.12
N GLN A 13 14.82 6.04 -12.52
CA GLN A 13 15.68 6.10 -11.33
C GLN A 13 15.07 5.33 -10.17
N LEU A 14 13.74 5.39 -9.98
CA LEU A 14 13.05 4.62 -8.94
C LEU A 14 13.22 3.13 -9.18
N LEU A 15 12.96 2.66 -10.41
CA LEU A 15 13.09 1.25 -10.77
C LEU A 15 14.52 0.71 -10.62
N ASN A 16 15.52 1.55 -10.89
CA ASN A 16 16.93 1.22 -10.76
C ASN A 16 17.49 1.44 -9.34
N ASP A 17 16.66 1.87 -8.39
CA ASP A 17 17.04 2.09 -7.00
C ASP A 17 18.06 3.24 -6.80
N GLU A 18 17.95 4.25 -7.67
CA GLU A 18 18.81 5.43 -7.81
C GLU A 18 18.16 6.74 -7.31
N VAL A 19 16.95 6.67 -6.77
CA VAL A 19 16.26 7.81 -6.14
C VAL A 19 16.72 8.03 -4.70
N ASN A 20 16.50 9.25 -4.19
CA ASN A 20 16.89 9.65 -2.84
C ASN A 20 18.39 9.44 -2.55
N MET A 21 19.27 9.51 -3.55
CA MET A 21 20.72 9.36 -3.32
C MET A 21 21.35 10.68 -2.87
N ALA A 22 22.31 10.59 -1.95
CA ALA A 22 23.17 11.70 -1.57
C ALA A 22 24.63 11.25 -1.51
N GLU A 23 25.52 12.11 -2.01
CA GLU A 23 26.96 11.92 -1.90
C GLU A 23 27.49 12.62 -0.65
N CYS A 24 28.25 11.89 0.16
CA CYS A 24 28.93 12.46 1.31
C CYS A 24 30.04 13.41 0.83
N PRO A 25 30.01 14.71 1.19
CA PRO A 25 31.02 15.68 0.71
C PRO A 25 32.42 15.44 1.28
N HIS A 26 32.56 14.54 2.27
CA HIS A 26 33.83 14.24 2.93
C HIS A 26 34.53 13.01 2.34
N CYS A 27 33.78 11.96 1.95
CA CYS A 27 34.35 10.71 1.46
C CYS A 27 33.88 10.30 0.06
N ASN A 28 33.00 11.08 -0.57
CA ASN A 28 32.38 10.82 -1.87
C ASN A 28 31.60 9.48 -1.93
N GLN A 29 31.25 8.92 -0.77
CA GLN A 29 30.38 7.75 -0.73
C GLN A 29 28.94 8.19 -1.02
N SER A 30 28.33 7.56 -2.01
CA SER A 30 26.91 7.73 -2.31
C SER A 30 26.08 6.77 -1.45
N SER A 31 25.02 7.28 -0.83
CA SER A 31 24.12 6.54 0.03
C SER A 31 22.68 7.01 -0.14
N ARG A 32 21.70 6.11 0.02
CA ARG A 32 20.29 6.51 0.07
C ARG A 32 19.98 7.30 1.33
N LEU A 33 19.26 8.38 1.12
CA LEU A 33 18.55 9.12 2.13
C LEU A 33 17.26 8.37 2.46
N ASN A 34 17.04 8.12 3.75
CA ASN A 34 15.76 7.64 4.26
C ASN A 34 14.76 8.80 4.34
N ILE A 35 14.29 9.27 3.18
CA ILE A 35 13.26 10.29 3.08
C ILE A 35 12.00 9.75 2.36
N PRO A 36 10.80 10.22 2.74
CA PRO A 36 9.57 9.79 2.11
C PRO A 36 9.50 10.08 0.61
N LEU A 37 8.89 9.16 -0.12
CA LEU A 37 8.67 9.26 -1.56
C LEU A 37 7.22 8.92 -1.88
N LEU A 38 6.60 9.72 -2.74
CA LEU A 38 5.26 9.48 -3.25
C LEU A 38 5.38 9.10 -4.73
N TYR A 39 4.68 8.05 -5.13
CA TYR A 39 4.54 7.66 -6.53
C TYR A 39 3.06 7.76 -6.92
N HIS A 40 2.78 8.41 -8.05
CA HIS A 40 1.43 8.59 -8.56
C HIS A 40 1.35 8.14 -10.02
N ASP A 41 0.37 7.30 -10.32
CA ASP A 41 0.01 6.89 -11.67
C ASP A 41 -1.49 7.10 -11.88
N SER A 42 -1.84 8.14 -12.64
CA SER A 42 -3.23 8.44 -12.94
C SER A 42 -3.87 7.47 -13.94
N GLN A 43 -3.07 6.81 -14.78
CA GLN A 43 -3.59 5.86 -15.78
C GLN A 43 -3.97 4.53 -15.12
N GLN A 44 -3.15 4.08 -14.18
CA GLN A 44 -3.41 2.87 -13.41
C GLN A 44 -4.22 3.13 -12.14
N GLU A 45 -4.67 4.36 -11.85
CA GLU A 45 -5.35 4.71 -10.60
C GLU A 45 -4.56 4.24 -9.35
N LEU A 46 -3.26 4.50 -9.33
CA LEU A 46 -2.35 4.06 -8.27
C LEU A 46 -1.71 5.26 -7.57
N PHE A 47 -1.71 5.23 -6.25
CA PHE A 47 -1.01 6.21 -5.44
C PHE A 47 -0.33 5.53 -4.24
N ILE A 48 1.00 5.50 -4.28
CA ILE A 48 1.84 4.85 -3.27
C ILE A 48 2.60 5.90 -2.47
N VAL A 49 2.60 5.72 -1.15
CA VAL A 49 3.35 6.54 -0.22
C VAL A 49 4.38 5.65 0.48
N TYR A 50 5.63 5.78 0.08
CA TYR A 50 6.76 5.14 0.75
C TYR A 50 7.22 5.99 1.94
N VAL A 51 7.20 5.39 3.12
CA VAL A 51 7.64 6.01 4.37
C VAL A 51 8.70 5.12 5.03
N PRO A 52 9.99 5.47 4.92
CA PRO A 52 11.06 4.73 5.59
C PRO A 52 10.81 4.66 7.11
N GLY A 53 10.89 3.46 7.68
CA GLY A 53 10.71 3.27 9.12
C GLY A 53 9.27 3.44 9.61
N LEU A 54 8.28 3.34 8.72
CA LEU A 54 6.84 3.41 9.05
C LEU A 54 6.44 2.59 10.29
N SER A 55 7.01 1.39 10.46
CA SER A 55 6.74 0.48 11.59
C SER A 55 7.08 1.06 12.97
N GLN A 56 7.92 2.11 13.02
CA GLN A 56 8.34 2.80 14.23
C GLN A 56 7.67 4.16 14.39
N LEU A 57 6.90 4.61 13.40
CA LEU A 57 6.32 5.94 13.35
C LEU A 57 4.93 5.96 14.00
N ALA A 58 4.60 7.00 14.78
CA ALA A 58 3.25 7.16 15.31
C ALA A 58 2.26 7.61 14.19
N PRO A 59 0.95 7.34 14.32
CA PRO A 59 -0.03 7.77 13.32
C PRO A 59 -0.08 9.28 13.08
N GLU A 60 0.10 10.10 14.13
CA GLU A 60 0.20 11.56 14.00
C GLU A 60 1.42 12.00 13.18
N ASP A 61 2.59 11.41 13.45
CA ASP A 61 3.82 11.69 12.72
C ASP A 61 3.71 11.27 11.25
N LEU A 62 2.99 10.17 10.97
CA LEU A 62 2.74 9.70 9.61
C LEU A 62 1.93 10.74 8.85
N ALA A 63 0.82 11.19 9.44
CA ALA A 63 -0.03 12.20 8.85
C ALA A 63 0.76 13.48 8.56
N GLU A 64 1.63 13.93 9.48
CA GLU A 64 2.50 15.08 9.26
C GLU A 64 3.49 14.87 8.12
N THR A 65 4.14 13.70 8.09
CA THR A 65 5.13 13.31 7.07
C THR A 65 4.53 13.34 5.65
N ILE A 66 3.29 12.88 5.49
CA ILE A 66 2.63 12.76 4.18
C ILE A 66 1.86 14.01 3.77
N ARG A 67 1.51 14.89 4.72
CA ARG A 67 0.64 16.06 4.51
C ARG A 67 1.14 16.97 3.40
N TYR A 68 2.39 17.43 3.51
CA TYR A 68 2.99 18.35 2.55
C TYR A 68 3.07 17.77 1.12
N PRO A 69 3.65 16.57 0.90
CA PRO A 69 3.78 16.04 -0.45
C PRO A 69 2.42 15.62 -1.04
N TYR A 70 1.46 15.16 -0.23
CA TYR A 70 0.08 14.96 -0.69
C TYR A 70 -0.59 16.29 -1.09
N GLY A 71 -0.34 17.34 -0.28
CA GLY A 71 -0.63 18.75 -0.55
C GLY A 71 -0.25 19.21 -1.95
N LEU A 72 0.99 18.92 -2.35
CA LEU A 72 1.51 19.29 -3.66
C LEU A 72 0.90 18.45 -4.79
N LEU A 73 0.77 17.14 -4.60
CA LEU A 73 0.20 16.23 -5.61
C LEU A 73 -1.21 16.67 -6.02
N VAL A 74 -2.10 16.86 -5.05
CA VAL A 74 -3.49 17.20 -5.34
C VAL A 74 -3.60 18.63 -5.92
N THR A 75 -2.68 19.54 -5.58
CA THR A 75 -2.61 20.87 -6.21
C THR A 75 -2.27 20.74 -7.69
N LYS A 76 -1.25 19.93 -8.00
CA LYS A 76 -0.87 19.61 -9.38
C LYS A 76 -2.03 18.94 -10.13
N GLU A 77 -2.76 18.03 -9.49
CA GLU A 77 -3.91 17.36 -10.09
C GLU A 77 -5.07 18.32 -10.37
N ALA A 78 -5.29 19.30 -9.50
CA ALA A 78 -6.29 20.34 -9.72
C ALA A 78 -5.96 21.19 -10.95
N GLU A 79 -4.70 21.60 -11.08
CA GLU A 79 -4.20 22.32 -12.27
C GLU A 79 -4.37 21.48 -13.53
N ARG A 80 -3.98 20.20 -13.50
CA ARG A 80 -4.12 19.24 -14.62
C ARG A 80 -5.59 19.09 -15.06
N ARG A 81 -6.53 19.07 -14.13
CA ARG A 81 -7.98 18.94 -14.39
C ARG A 81 -8.69 20.27 -14.66
N GLY A 82 -7.98 21.40 -14.60
CA GLY A 82 -8.58 22.74 -14.72
C GLY A 82 -9.59 23.04 -13.61
N ILE A 83 -9.40 22.46 -12.42
CA ILE A 83 -10.23 22.70 -11.24
C ILE A 83 -9.61 23.85 -10.47
N GLU A 84 -10.29 24.99 -10.45
CA GLU A 84 -9.87 26.12 -9.63
C GLU A 84 -10.06 25.79 -8.14
N LEU A 85 -8.95 25.80 -7.40
CA LEU A 85 -8.98 25.54 -5.97
C LEU A 85 -9.51 26.78 -5.22
N PRO A 86 -10.47 26.60 -4.30
CA PRO A 86 -11.06 27.71 -3.55
C PRO A 86 -10.01 28.43 -2.70
N GLU A 87 -10.26 29.71 -2.47
CA GLU A 87 -9.48 30.47 -1.51
C GLU A 87 -9.75 29.97 -0.10
N VAL A 88 -8.70 30.06 0.72
CA VAL A 88 -8.71 29.54 2.07
C VAL A 88 -9.39 30.56 2.98
N ASP A 89 -10.61 30.25 3.44
CA ASP A 89 -11.28 31.05 4.47
C ASP A 89 -10.66 30.74 5.85
N ASP A 90 -10.41 31.76 6.66
CA ASP A 90 -9.96 31.60 8.05
C ASP A 90 -10.95 30.75 8.87
N ALA A 91 -12.24 30.72 8.47
CA ALA A 91 -13.26 29.85 9.08
C ALA A 91 -13.16 28.36 8.70
N ALA A 92 -12.34 28.00 7.70
CA ALA A 92 -12.20 26.62 7.23
C ALA A 92 -11.31 25.75 8.13
N TYR A 93 -10.59 26.33 9.11
CA TYR A 93 -9.73 25.57 10.04
C TYR A 93 -10.28 25.49 11.46
N PRO A 94 -10.03 24.36 12.14
CA PRO A 94 -10.26 24.27 13.58
C PRO A 94 -9.44 25.34 14.34
N PRO A 95 -10.00 25.93 15.41
CA PRO A 95 -9.24 26.82 16.29
C PRO A 95 -7.95 26.15 16.81
N GLY A 96 -6.82 26.85 16.73
CA GLY A 96 -5.50 26.32 17.09
C GLY A 96 -4.75 25.61 15.95
N GLN A 97 -5.32 25.57 14.74
CA GLN A 97 -4.67 25.05 13.53
C GLN A 97 -4.56 26.10 12.41
N GLU A 98 -4.58 27.38 12.77
CA GLU A 98 -4.55 28.50 11.82
C GLU A 98 -3.27 28.51 10.97
N GLU A 99 -2.17 27.90 11.45
CA GLU A 99 -0.92 27.76 10.69
C GLU A 99 -1.07 26.87 9.43
N LEU A 100 -2.06 25.98 9.41
CA LEU A 100 -2.32 25.09 8.26
C LEU A 100 -2.73 25.87 7.01
N LYS A 101 -3.30 27.08 7.16
CA LYS A 101 -3.77 27.89 6.02
C LYS A 101 -2.66 28.30 5.04
N ASN A 102 -1.43 28.34 5.52
CA ASN A 102 -0.26 28.70 4.72
C ASN A 102 0.51 27.47 4.20
N GLN A 103 0.05 26.24 4.52
CA GLN A 103 0.71 25.02 4.08
C GLN A 103 0.19 24.56 2.71
N PRO A 104 1.02 23.86 1.91
CA PRO A 104 0.52 23.20 0.71
C PRO A 104 -0.60 22.21 1.02
N GLY A 105 -1.66 22.24 0.22
CA GLY A 105 -2.89 21.49 0.48
C GLY A 105 -3.91 22.18 1.39
N ALA A 106 -3.61 23.38 1.91
CA ALA A 106 -4.56 24.21 2.66
C ALA A 106 -5.93 24.33 1.96
N LYS A 107 -5.89 24.61 0.66
CA LYS A 107 -7.08 24.77 -0.19
C LYS A 107 -7.97 23.54 -0.25
N PHE A 108 -7.49 22.35 0.12
CA PHE A 108 -8.30 21.13 0.11
C PHE A 108 -9.39 21.13 1.16
N HIS A 109 -9.13 21.73 2.32
CA HIS A 109 -10.12 21.86 3.37
C HIS A 109 -11.30 22.75 2.98
N ALA A 110 -11.11 23.61 1.96
CA ALA A 110 -12.11 24.51 1.44
C ALA A 110 -12.88 23.96 0.22
N LEU A 111 -12.56 22.76 -0.27
CA LEU A 111 -13.25 22.16 -1.43
C LEU A 111 -14.73 21.91 -1.13
N THR A 112 -15.59 22.23 -2.10
CA THR A 112 -16.97 21.75 -2.06
C THR A 112 -17.00 20.23 -2.26
N GLN A 113 -18.10 19.58 -1.85
CA GLN A 113 -18.28 18.14 -2.08
C GLN A 113 -18.16 17.75 -3.56
N GLU A 114 -18.66 18.60 -4.47
CA GLU A 114 -18.56 18.40 -5.91
C GLU A 114 -17.11 18.52 -6.40
N GLN A 115 -16.39 19.55 -5.96
CA GLN A 115 -14.97 19.72 -6.32
C GLN A 115 -14.13 18.57 -5.78
N ALA A 116 -14.35 18.16 -4.52
CA ALA A 116 -13.66 17.03 -3.91
C ALA A 116 -13.91 15.73 -4.67
N ALA A 117 -15.17 15.43 -5.05
CA ALA A 117 -15.49 14.23 -5.83
C ALA A 117 -14.82 14.21 -7.21
N ARG A 118 -14.63 15.37 -7.83
CA ARG A 118 -13.96 15.49 -9.14
C ARG A 118 -12.44 15.47 -9.04
N LEU A 119 -11.87 15.93 -7.94
CA LEU A 119 -10.44 16.08 -7.74
C LEU A 119 -9.80 14.87 -7.05
N LEU A 120 -10.53 14.21 -6.16
CA LEU A 120 -10.04 13.15 -5.29
C LEU A 120 -10.77 11.82 -5.59
N PRO A 121 -10.46 11.15 -6.71
CA PRO A 121 -10.91 9.78 -6.94
C PRO A 121 -10.46 8.86 -5.79
N GLU A 122 -11.13 7.72 -5.63
CA GLU A 122 -10.97 6.85 -4.46
C GLU A 122 -9.51 6.45 -4.19
N TYR A 123 -8.74 6.18 -5.25
CA TYR A 123 -7.33 5.78 -5.12
C TYR A 123 -6.42 6.85 -4.50
N LEU A 124 -6.74 8.15 -4.65
CA LEU A 124 -6.01 9.23 -3.98
C LEU A 124 -6.39 9.34 -2.49
N LEU A 125 -7.65 9.00 -2.15
CA LEU A 125 -8.15 9.01 -0.78
C LEU A 125 -7.67 7.81 0.04
N ARG A 126 -7.27 6.74 -0.64
CA ARG A 126 -6.83 5.47 -0.05
C ARG A 126 -5.44 5.09 -0.57
N PRO A 127 -4.40 5.88 -0.26
CA PRO A 127 -3.05 5.56 -0.69
C PRO A 127 -2.58 4.22 -0.15
N THR A 128 -1.78 3.53 -0.96
CA THR A 128 -1.01 2.38 -0.51
C THR A 128 0.21 2.89 0.26
N ILE A 129 0.26 2.66 1.57
CA ILE A 129 1.40 3.08 2.40
C ILE A 129 2.36 1.89 2.57
N VAL A 130 3.63 2.09 2.24
CA VAL A 130 4.65 1.03 2.24
C VAL A 130 5.88 1.46 3.04
N ASP A 131 6.50 0.51 3.74
CA ASP A 131 7.62 0.77 4.67
C ASP A 131 9.01 0.48 4.07
N THR A 132 9.06 -0.32 3.01
CA THR A 132 10.29 -0.74 2.33
C THR A 132 10.29 -0.29 0.87
N PHE A 133 11.47 0.10 0.40
CA PHE A 133 11.66 0.56 -0.97
C PHE A 133 11.43 -0.56 -1.99
N GLU A 134 11.77 -1.81 -1.62
CA GLU A 134 11.56 -2.97 -2.48
C GLU A 134 10.09 -3.21 -2.80
N VAL A 135 9.21 -3.00 -1.81
CA VAL A 135 7.76 -3.11 -1.99
C VAL A 135 7.24 -1.99 -2.89
N LEU A 136 7.71 -0.74 -2.72
CA LEU A 136 7.41 0.36 -3.63
C LEU A 136 7.81 0.01 -5.07
N ARG A 137 9.07 -0.40 -5.29
CA ARG A 137 9.63 -0.72 -6.61
C ARG A 137 8.83 -1.82 -7.31
N THR A 138 8.48 -2.86 -6.57
CA THR A 138 7.68 -3.99 -7.08
C THR A 138 6.30 -3.52 -7.53
N ALA A 139 5.64 -2.68 -6.72
CA ALA A 139 4.33 -2.14 -7.03
C ALA A 139 4.34 -1.19 -8.24
N VAL A 140 5.38 -0.35 -8.38
CA VAL A 140 5.58 0.51 -9.56
C VAL A 140 5.80 -0.33 -10.82
N GLN A 141 6.64 -1.37 -10.74
CA GLN A 141 6.87 -2.27 -11.86
C GLN A 141 5.58 -2.96 -12.32
N ALA A 142 4.79 -3.48 -11.39
CA ALA A 142 3.50 -4.09 -11.68
C ALA A 142 2.54 -3.12 -12.39
N ALA A 143 2.46 -1.87 -11.93
CA ALA A 143 1.66 -0.84 -12.59
C ALA A 143 2.13 -0.55 -14.02
N MET A 144 3.44 -0.47 -14.24
CA MET A 144 4.02 -0.27 -15.57
C MET A 144 3.75 -1.46 -16.51
N ASP A 145 3.61 -2.66 -15.97
CA ASP A 145 3.21 -3.85 -16.71
C ASP A 145 1.69 -3.88 -17.02
N GLY A 146 0.96 -2.83 -16.65
CA GLY A 146 -0.44 -2.61 -17.00
C GLY A 146 -1.43 -3.09 -15.94
N MET A 147 -0.98 -3.35 -14.72
CA MET A 147 -1.84 -3.71 -13.60
C MET A 147 -2.47 -2.44 -12.99
N THR A 148 -3.77 -2.50 -12.70
CA THR A 148 -4.46 -1.40 -12.03
C THR A 148 -4.01 -1.26 -10.58
N GLY A 149 -4.18 -0.09 -9.98
CA GLY A 149 -3.74 0.21 -8.62
C GLY A 149 -4.41 -0.67 -7.57
N GLN A 150 -5.66 -1.07 -7.80
CA GLN A 150 -6.35 -2.04 -6.95
C GLN A 150 -5.73 -3.44 -7.06
N GLU A 151 -5.41 -3.89 -8.27
CA GLU A 151 -4.74 -5.18 -8.49
C GLU A 151 -3.35 -5.20 -7.85
N VAL A 152 -2.59 -4.11 -7.97
CA VAL A 152 -1.29 -3.94 -7.31
C VAL A 152 -1.43 -4.02 -5.79
N VAL A 153 -2.38 -3.32 -5.19
CA VAL A 153 -2.64 -3.38 -3.74
C VAL A 153 -3.04 -4.77 -3.31
N ASP A 154 -3.94 -5.41 -4.03
CA ASP A 154 -4.43 -6.74 -3.67
C ASP A 154 -3.28 -7.76 -3.73
N ASP A 155 -2.41 -7.66 -4.73
CA ASP A 155 -1.23 -8.52 -4.84
C ASP A 155 -0.20 -8.25 -3.75
N MET A 156 0.05 -6.99 -3.40
CA MET A 156 0.90 -6.64 -2.26
C MET A 156 0.35 -7.19 -0.94
N VAL A 157 -0.98 -7.11 -0.73
CA VAL A 157 -1.64 -7.68 0.46
C VAL A 157 -1.48 -9.19 0.48
N ARG A 158 -1.63 -9.88 -0.67
CA ARG A 158 -1.40 -11.33 -0.79
C ARG A 158 0.06 -11.70 -0.47
N LEU A 159 1.03 -10.95 -1.00
CA LEU A 159 2.46 -11.16 -0.71
C LEU A 159 2.81 -10.94 0.75
N GLN A 160 2.31 -9.86 1.36
CA GLN A 160 2.48 -9.59 2.79
C GLN A 160 1.84 -10.68 3.65
N LEU A 161 0.65 -11.16 3.26
CA LEU A 161 -0.02 -12.26 3.94
C LEU A 161 0.83 -13.54 3.92
N ILE A 162 1.38 -13.91 2.76
CA ILE A 162 2.30 -15.06 2.64
C ILE A 162 3.47 -14.89 3.61
N ASN A 163 4.13 -13.73 3.58
CA ASN A 163 5.28 -13.45 4.45
C ASN A 163 4.91 -13.49 5.95
N ASN A 164 3.76 -12.93 6.32
CA ASN A 164 3.26 -12.93 7.70
C ASN A 164 2.92 -14.35 8.19
N ILE A 165 2.40 -15.22 7.31
CA ILE A 165 2.15 -16.63 7.65
C ILE A 165 3.47 -17.37 7.86
N ILE A 166 4.46 -17.16 6.99
CA ILE A 166 5.82 -17.74 7.08
C ILE A 166 6.51 -17.29 8.37
N SER A 167 6.40 -16.01 8.71
CA SER A 167 7.10 -15.40 9.85
C SER A 167 6.39 -15.63 11.20
N ALA A 168 5.15 -16.13 11.21
CA ALA A 168 4.43 -16.37 12.45
C ALA A 168 5.07 -17.54 13.25
N GLU A 169 5.72 -17.24 14.36
CA GLU A 169 6.45 -18.22 15.16
C GLU A 169 5.55 -19.31 15.77
N ASP A 170 4.34 -18.95 16.20
CA ASP A 170 3.44 -19.87 16.92
C ASP A 170 2.05 -20.05 16.24
N PRO A 171 1.36 -21.19 16.48
CA PRO A 171 0.07 -21.48 15.88
C PRO A 171 -1.07 -20.50 16.24
N ILE A 172 -1.00 -19.84 17.39
CA ILE A 172 -2.02 -18.88 17.85
C ILE A 172 -1.88 -17.60 17.04
N THR A 173 -0.67 -17.06 16.93
CA THR A 173 -0.39 -15.86 16.11
C THR A 173 -0.72 -16.11 14.65
N ARG A 174 -0.32 -17.26 14.10
CA ARG A 174 -0.66 -17.65 12.71
C ARG A 174 -2.18 -17.70 12.48
N ARG A 175 -2.94 -18.25 13.42
CA ARG A 175 -4.40 -18.29 13.34
C ARG A 175 -5.02 -16.90 13.39
N LYS A 176 -4.46 -15.97 14.16
CA LYS A 176 -4.89 -14.57 14.15
C LYS A 176 -4.64 -13.95 12.78
N VAL A 177 -3.44 -14.10 12.22
CA VAL A 177 -3.12 -13.59 10.87
C VAL A 177 -4.14 -14.10 9.84
N LEU A 178 -4.34 -15.42 9.79
CA LEU A 178 -5.28 -16.05 8.85
C LEU A 178 -6.73 -15.60 9.05
N HIS A 179 -7.15 -15.35 10.30
CA HIS A 179 -8.50 -14.87 10.57
C HIS A 179 -8.74 -13.44 10.13
N HIS A 180 -7.78 -12.53 10.33
CA HIS A 180 -7.92 -11.15 9.86
C HIS A 180 -7.86 -11.06 8.33
N ALA A 181 -7.16 -12.00 7.69
CA ALA A 181 -6.99 -12.04 6.25
C ALA A 181 -8.05 -12.88 5.52
N GLU A 182 -9.11 -13.35 6.20
CA GLU A 182 -10.12 -14.27 5.66
C GLU A 182 -10.67 -13.88 4.27
N PRO A 183 -10.96 -12.59 3.96
CA PRO A 183 -11.40 -12.17 2.62
C PRO A 183 -10.39 -12.47 1.49
N TYR A 184 -9.10 -12.43 1.82
CA TYR A 184 -8.01 -12.65 0.87
C TYR A 184 -7.58 -14.13 0.78
N LEU A 185 -8.19 -15.03 1.56
CA LEU A 185 -7.96 -16.48 1.48
C LEU A 185 -8.79 -17.10 0.34
N ASN A 186 -8.71 -16.55 -0.86
CA ASN A 186 -9.47 -16.93 -2.05
C ASN A 186 -8.55 -17.55 -3.12
N GLU A 187 -9.10 -17.95 -4.27
CA GLU A 187 -8.34 -18.60 -5.36
C GLU A 187 -7.17 -17.75 -5.88
N GLU A 188 -7.34 -16.43 -5.95
CA GLU A 188 -6.30 -15.48 -6.40
C GLU A 188 -5.03 -15.58 -5.55
N LEU A 189 -5.16 -15.79 -4.23
CA LEU A 189 -3.99 -16.03 -3.37
C LEU A 189 -3.27 -17.34 -3.71
N TYR A 190 -3.99 -18.40 -4.09
CA TYR A 190 -3.34 -19.65 -4.48
C TYR A 190 -2.62 -19.51 -5.81
N GLU A 191 -3.16 -18.75 -6.75
CA GLU A 191 -2.52 -18.41 -8.03
C GLU A 191 -1.22 -17.63 -7.82
N VAL A 192 -1.20 -16.65 -6.90
CA VAL A 192 0.02 -15.95 -6.50
C VAL A 192 1.05 -16.91 -5.91
N ILE A 193 0.65 -17.81 -5.00
CA ILE A 193 1.57 -18.78 -4.42
C ILE A 193 2.12 -19.76 -5.48
N ASP A 194 1.29 -20.20 -6.43
CA ASP A 194 1.73 -21.08 -7.52
C ASP A 194 2.72 -20.39 -8.45
N THR A 195 2.42 -19.17 -8.86
CA THR A 195 3.30 -18.34 -9.71
C THR A 195 4.66 -18.14 -9.04
N LEU A 196 4.67 -17.77 -7.75
CA LEU A 196 5.91 -17.65 -6.98
C LEU A 196 6.64 -18.99 -6.86
N SER A 197 5.93 -20.09 -6.63
CA SER A 197 6.54 -21.42 -6.52
C SER A 197 7.21 -21.85 -7.82
N GLU A 198 6.62 -21.53 -8.97
CA GLU A 198 7.20 -21.78 -10.30
C GLU A 198 8.44 -20.94 -10.56
N GLN A 199 8.39 -19.65 -10.21
CA GLN A 199 9.55 -18.77 -10.31
C GLN A 199 10.71 -19.26 -9.43
N MET A 200 10.44 -19.57 -8.16
CA MET A 200 11.45 -20.09 -7.23
C MET A 200 12.03 -21.43 -7.70
N ARG A 201 11.23 -22.26 -8.39
CA ARG A 201 11.71 -23.50 -9.01
C ARG A 201 12.67 -23.23 -10.16
N ALA A 202 12.37 -22.26 -11.02
CA ALA A 202 13.25 -21.87 -12.12
C ALA A 202 14.60 -21.34 -11.61
N GLU A 203 14.60 -20.65 -10.47
CA GLU A 203 15.79 -20.11 -9.81
C GLU A 203 16.52 -21.14 -8.91
N GLY A 204 15.97 -22.35 -8.75
CA GLY A 204 16.55 -23.40 -7.91
C GLY A 204 16.41 -23.20 -6.39
N GLN A 205 15.53 -22.30 -5.95
CA GLN A 205 15.30 -21.94 -4.56
C GLN A 205 14.38 -22.96 -3.84
N ASN A 206 14.85 -24.20 -3.68
CA ASN A 206 14.03 -25.30 -3.12
C ASN A 206 13.47 -25.02 -1.72
N GLU A 207 14.22 -24.31 -0.85
CA GLU A 207 13.76 -23.98 0.51
C GLU A 207 12.52 -23.06 0.49
N LEU A 208 12.49 -22.09 -0.41
CA LEU A 208 11.34 -21.19 -0.51
C LEU A 208 10.10 -21.92 -1.04
N ILE A 209 10.28 -22.87 -1.95
CA ILE A 209 9.18 -23.70 -2.46
C ILE A 209 8.52 -24.48 -1.32
N GLU A 210 9.31 -25.10 -0.44
CA GLU A 210 8.79 -25.80 0.73
C GLU A 210 8.01 -24.86 1.67
N LYS A 211 8.52 -23.63 1.88
CA LYS A 211 7.81 -22.61 2.68
C LYS A 211 6.48 -22.21 2.03
N LEU A 212 6.44 -22.01 0.72
CA LEU A 212 5.22 -21.65 -0.02
C LEU A 212 4.19 -22.78 0.02
N GLN A 213 4.62 -24.04 -0.13
CA GLN A 213 3.74 -25.21 0.05
C GLN A 213 3.19 -25.29 1.47
N TRP A 214 4.04 -25.06 2.47
CA TRP A 214 3.62 -25.04 3.86
C TRP A 214 2.57 -23.94 4.12
N VAL A 215 2.69 -22.75 3.51
CA VAL A 215 1.68 -21.68 3.60
C VAL A 215 0.32 -22.18 3.11
N LYS A 216 0.25 -22.81 1.93
CA LYS A 216 -0.99 -23.40 1.40
C LYS A 216 -1.62 -24.38 2.39
N GLU A 217 -0.82 -25.26 3.00
CA GLU A 217 -1.32 -26.18 4.02
C GLU A 217 -1.91 -25.48 5.23
N GLN A 218 -1.30 -24.38 5.69
CA GLN A 218 -1.81 -23.63 6.84
C GLN A 218 -3.16 -22.99 6.54
N ILE A 219 -3.32 -22.44 5.33
CA ILE A 219 -4.58 -21.87 4.85
C ILE A 219 -5.67 -22.95 4.80
N GLU A 220 -5.36 -24.12 4.24
CA GLU A 220 -6.31 -25.25 4.18
C GLU A 220 -6.71 -25.76 5.58
N LYS A 221 -5.74 -25.93 6.48
CA LYS A 221 -5.99 -26.32 7.88
C LYS A 221 -6.91 -25.31 8.56
N TYR A 222 -6.72 -24.01 8.31
CA TYR A 222 -7.57 -22.96 8.83
C TYR A 222 -8.99 -23.02 8.26
N LYS A 223 -9.16 -23.04 6.92
CA LYS A 223 -10.46 -23.13 6.24
C LYS A 223 -11.27 -24.34 6.72
N ASN A 224 -10.64 -25.50 6.84
CA ASN A 224 -11.29 -26.72 7.34
C ASN A 224 -11.72 -26.59 8.80
N SER A 225 -10.91 -25.95 9.65
CA SER A 225 -11.28 -25.69 11.04
C SER A 225 -12.49 -24.75 11.17
N GLN A 226 -12.61 -23.74 10.31
CA GLN A 226 -13.76 -22.83 10.30
C GLN A 226 -15.03 -23.53 9.83
N LYS A 227 -14.96 -24.32 8.74
CA LYS A 227 -16.09 -25.14 8.27
C LYS A 227 -16.64 -26.06 9.37
N GLN A 228 -15.75 -26.73 10.11
CA GLN A 228 -16.15 -27.59 11.23
C GLN A 228 -16.79 -26.81 12.39
N ARG A 229 -16.31 -25.60 12.70
CA ARG A 229 -16.90 -24.74 13.73
C ARG A 229 -18.29 -24.26 13.33
N LEU A 230 -18.46 -23.82 12.09
CA LEU A 230 -19.75 -23.41 11.53
C LEU A 230 -20.77 -24.56 11.55
N ALA A 231 -20.36 -25.76 11.13
CA ALA A 231 -21.21 -26.96 11.20
C ALA A 231 -21.64 -27.29 12.64
N ARG A 232 -20.72 -27.19 13.61
CA ARG A 232 -21.02 -27.41 15.04
C ARG A 232 -21.90 -26.31 15.64
N SER A 233 -21.78 -25.07 15.17
CA SER A 233 -22.61 -23.94 15.59
C SER A 233 -24.05 -24.11 15.10
N ARG A 234 -24.23 -24.47 13.82
CA ARG A 234 -25.53 -24.75 13.22
C ARG A 234 -26.24 -25.94 13.88
N ALA A 235 -25.50 -27.00 14.18
CA ALA A 235 -26.03 -28.16 14.92
C ALA A 235 -26.46 -27.84 16.37
N ARG A 236 -25.96 -26.75 16.97
CA ARG A 236 -26.34 -26.30 18.32
C ARG A 236 -27.48 -25.28 18.34
N THR A 237 -27.72 -24.58 17.24
CA THR A 237 -28.72 -23.50 17.15
C THR A 237 -30.07 -23.97 16.61
N GLY A 238 -30.19 -25.22 16.15
CA GLY A 238 -31.50 -25.80 15.79
C GLY A 238 -32.12 -25.29 14.50
N GLU A 239 -31.40 -24.52 13.69
CA GLU A 239 -31.86 -24.06 12.36
C GLU A 239 -31.65 -25.13 11.28
N GLY A 240 -32.14 -26.36 11.55
CA GLY A 240 -31.96 -27.52 10.70
C GLY A 240 -33.22 -28.31 10.36
N GLU A 241 -34.40 -27.91 10.85
CA GLU A 241 -35.68 -28.50 10.45
C GLU A 241 -36.81 -27.46 10.57
N VAL A 242 -37.13 -26.78 9.45
CA VAL A 242 -38.49 -26.65 8.86
C VAL A 242 -38.33 -26.40 7.36
#